data_AF-A0A6C1QXZ7-F1
#
_entry.id   AF-A0A6C1QXZ7-F1
#
_cell.length_a   1.000
_cell.length_b   1.000
_cell.length_c   1.000
_cell.angle_alpha   90.00
_cell.angle_beta   90.00
_cell.angle_gamma   90.00
#
_symmetry.space_group_name_H-M   'P 1'
#
loop_
_entity.id
_entity.type
_entity.pdbx_description
1 polymer ?
#
loop_
_entity_poly.entity_id
_entity_poly.type
_entity_poly.pdbx_seq_one_letter_code
_entity_poly.pdbx_strand_id
1 'polypeptide(L)'
;MRMTNQSVREPDETPPFFEAVAQSFDALSGHLREMLSVAEINASFVREMVRSNEQNVGSVESMYRELQQSAALSEEAAAHVETSSHKVSETSQTVLTSRRAMEEMTRSLAEMQQQFVSFRGLFDKVTDAARRIAETVKEIDDISGLTHLLSLNAAIEAARAGEHGKGFAVVAGEVKKLAERSKSLTDQVGALLGSLSGDIQSSSTSLAAYEGTKDAVTSQLQQTQEDIARSAEALAVIDSEVRAIAASIEQQAQNADQLSAHMGALQSSARLFADSSRHIIASMEHQQRSGREVARIEAAQRTLIRSAIREYSGESKPDTSGTVETTVAIGHDIAYPPWVYLREGQSAGLSISVIDALSRHLGVRPRWEGAEFEQIIQRFTAGDLRMIANVGWPNAMFDGLPVIATDPYAVFEPVVFVHASRKPTDTHVAPDFFAGKRIAAQRGSYTLNCLDDSRIEMVPVNNDIDGIAKLIWQQVDGVITDRLVGRHLARTYFSSELAEATDTCATLEVVMVLHEHDAPLVKRINAALADEAIRGEIASIFTRALDGAPASAG
;
A
#
# COMPACT_ATOMS: atom_id res chain seq x y z
N MET A 1 -89.76 32.39 -41.86
CA MET A 1 -89.20 33.34 -40.88
C MET A 1 -88.52 32.51 -39.79
N ARG A 2 -87.18 32.59 -39.75
CA ARG A 2 -86.21 32.20 -38.70
C ARG A 2 -86.47 30.95 -37.86
N MET A 3 -85.57 29.97 -37.97
CA MET A 3 -84.56 29.67 -36.92
C MET A 3 -83.67 28.50 -37.37
N THR A 4 -82.46 28.81 -37.84
CA THR A 4 -81.30 27.91 -37.76
C THR A 4 -80.19 28.73 -37.14
N ASN A 5 -80.00 28.54 -35.84
CA ASN A 5 -78.91 29.11 -35.07
C ASN A 5 -77.67 28.26 -35.37
N GLN A 6 -76.95 28.58 -36.45
CA GLN A 6 -75.58 28.10 -36.62
C GLN A 6 -74.73 28.89 -35.63
N SER A 7 -74.31 28.22 -34.55
CA SER A 7 -73.25 28.76 -33.69
C SER A 7 -71.99 28.86 -34.53
N VAL A 8 -71.62 30.09 -34.85
CA VAL A 8 -70.27 30.45 -35.27
C VAL A 8 -69.34 29.97 -34.14
N ARG A 9 -68.54 28.93 -34.41
CA ARG A 9 -67.48 28.49 -33.49
C ARG A 9 -66.37 29.53 -33.57
N GLU A 10 -65.92 30.00 -32.41
CA GLU A 10 -64.78 30.91 -32.29
C GLU A 10 -63.51 30.22 -32.84
N PRO A 11 -62.60 30.95 -33.51
CA PRO A 11 -61.49 30.35 -34.26
C PRO A 11 -60.29 29.92 -33.43
N ASP A 12 -60.30 30.00 -32.10
CA ASP A 12 -59.04 30.14 -31.35
C ASP A 12 -58.84 29.20 -30.14
N GLU A 13 -59.68 28.18 -29.98
CA GLU A 13 -59.50 27.20 -28.90
C GLU A 13 -59.17 25.81 -29.44
N THR A 14 -57.92 25.40 -29.26
CA THR A 14 -57.53 24.00 -29.43
C THR A 14 -58.37 23.15 -28.47
N PRO A 15 -59.08 22.11 -28.93
CA PRO A 15 -59.94 21.34 -28.04
C PRO A 15 -59.17 20.77 -26.84
N PRO A 16 -59.75 20.75 -25.64
CA PRO A 16 -59.09 20.26 -24.41
C PRO A 16 -58.48 18.85 -24.55
N PHE A 17 -59.04 18.02 -25.44
CA PHE A 17 -58.51 16.71 -25.79
C PHE A 17 -57.12 16.79 -26.45
N PHE A 18 -56.92 17.68 -27.43
CA PHE A 18 -55.64 17.81 -28.13
C PHE A 18 -54.56 18.39 -27.21
N GLU A 19 -54.93 19.28 -26.30
CA GLU A 19 -54.03 19.82 -25.27
C GLU A 19 -53.60 18.72 -24.29
N ALA A 20 -54.53 17.91 -23.78
CA ALA A 20 -54.22 16.78 -22.90
C ALA A 20 -53.35 15.71 -23.58
N VAL A 21 -53.59 15.43 -24.86
CA VAL A 21 -52.78 14.52 -25.66
C VAL A 21 -51.37 15.10 -25.83
N ALA A 22 -51.22 16.36 -26.23
CA ALA A 22 -49.91 17.00 -26.37
C ALA A 22 -49.10 16.97 -25.05
N GLN A 23 -49.74 17.27 -23.92
CA GLN A 23 -49.11 17.17 -22.59
C GLN A 23 -48.66 15.75 -22.25
N SER A 24 -49.44 14.73 -22.62
CA SER A 24 -49.08 13.32 -22.38
C SER A 24 -47.89 12.86 -23.24
N PHE A 25 -47.79 13.37 -24.48
CA PHE A 25 -46.63 13.12 -25.35
C PHE A 25 -45.37 13.80 -24.82
N ASP A 26 -45.50 15.02 -24.31
CA ASP A 26 -44.38 15.76 -23.72
C ASP A 26 -43.90 15.07 -22.44
N ALA A 27 -44.84 14.60 -21.62
CA ALA A 27 -44.58 13.73 -20.47
C ALA A 27 -43.76 12.49 -20.87
N LEU A 28 -44.23 11.74 -21.89
CA LEU A 28 -43.56 10.54 -22.39
C LEU A 28 -42.17 10.84 -22.97
N SER A 29 -42.03 11.90 -23.75
CA SER A 29 -40.76 12.38 -24.29
C SER A 29 -39.73 12.63 -23.20
N GLY A 30 -40.12 13.30 -22.11
CA GLY A 30 -39.23 13.55 -20.98
C GLY A 30 -38.74 12.28 -20.32
N HIS A 31 -39.64 11.36 -19.99
CA HIS A 31 -39.29 10.07 -19.40
C HIS A 31 -38.37 9.23 -20.32
N LEU A 32 -38.61 9.24 -21.63
CA LEU A 32 -37.76 8.51 -22.58
C LEU A 32 -36.34 9.06 -22.64
N ARG A 33 -36.18 10.39 -22.60
CA ARG A 33 -34.85 11.01 -22.59
C ARG A 33 -34.10 10.73 -21.30
N GLU A 34 -34.77 10.85 -20.16
CA GLU A 34 -34.20 10.51 -18.85
C GLU A 34 -33.77 9.03 -18.82
N MET A 35 -34.63 8.13 -19.28
CA MET A 35 -34.32 6.69 -19.34
C MET A 35 -33.12 6.39 -20.25
N LEU A 36 -33.03 7.05 -21.41
CA LEU A 36 -31.90 6.88 -22.34
C LEU A 36 -30.59 7.41 -21.75
N SER A 37 -30.62 8.53 -21.03
CA SER A 37 -29.47 9.10 -20.34
C SER A 37 -28.96 8.17 -19.23
N VAL A 38 -29.86 7.70 -18.35
CA VAL A 38 -29.51 6.75 -17.29
C VAL A 38 -28.95 5.44 -17.86
N ALA A 39 -29.52 4.94 -18.96
CA ALA A 39 -29.02 3.74 -19.63
C ALA A 39 -27.59 3.93 -20.18
N GLU A 40 -27.27 5.13 -20.71
CA GLU A 40 -25.93 5.44 -21.22
C GLU A 40 -24.89 5.53 -20.10
N ILE A 41 -25.24 6.15 -18.97
CA ILE A 41 -24.41 6.21 -17.77
C ILE A 41 -24.10 4.80 -17.29
N ASN A 42 -25.14 4.00 -17.07
CA ASN A 42 -24.95 2.64 -16.56
C ASN A 42 -24.11 1.79 -17.52
N ALA A 43 -24.27 1.94 -18.83
CA ALA A 43 -23.44 1.24 -19.81
C ALA A 43 -21.95 1.65 -19.73
N SER A 44 -21.67 2.93 -19.48
CA SER A 44 -20.32 3.42 -19.23
C SER A 44 -19.71 2.78 -17.98
N PHE A 45 -20.47 2.77 -16.87
CA PHE A 45 -20.02 2.18 -15.61
C PHE A 45 -19.70 0.69 -15.75
N VAL A 46 -20.57 -0.09 -16.38
CA VAL A 46 -20.36 -1.54 -16.53
C VAL A 46 -19.14 -1.83 -17.42
N ARG A 47 -18.90 -1.05 -18.48
CA ARG A 47 -17.71 -1.22 -19.33
C ARG A 47 -16.40 -1.02 -18.57
N GLU A 48 -16.32 0.01 -17.72
CA GLU A 48 -15.12 0.23 -16.91
C GLU A 48 -14.94 -0.88 -15.86
N MET A 49 -16.04 -1.36 -15.27
CA MET A 49 -16.00 -2.49 -14.34
C MET A 49 -15.45 -3.77 -14.99
N VAL A 50 -15.81 -4.05 -16.25
CA VAL A 50 -15.23 -5.16 -17.04
C VAL A 50 -13.73 -4.99 -17.21
N ARG A 51 -13.30 -3.79 -17.63
CA ARG A 51 -11.88 -3.47 -17.84
C ARG A 51 -11.05 -3.64 -16.56
N SER A 52 -11.58 -3.16 -15.44
CA SER A 52 -10.96 -3.35 -14.12
C SER A 52 -10.85 -4.84 -13.74
N ASN A 53 -11.90 -5.63 -14.01
CA ASN A 53 -11.88 -7.06 -13.75
C ASN A 53 -10.87 -7.82 -14.62
N GLU A 54 -10.69 -7.45 -15.89
CA GLU A 54 -9.65 -8.01 -16.76
C GLU A 54 -8.25 -7.77 -16.20
N GLN A 55 -7.99 -6.58 -15.68
CA GLN A 55 -6.73 -6.26 -15.00
C GLN A 55 -6.55 -7.14 -13.74
N ASN A 56 -7.60 -7.32 -12.95
CA ASN A 56 -7.56 -8.18 -11.76
C ASN A 56 -7.24 -9.64 -12.12
N VAL A 57 -7.77 -10.16 -13.23
CA VAL A 57 -7.42 -11.51 -13.72
C VAL A 57 -5.93 -11.62 -14.03
N GLY A 58 -5.35 -10.63 -14.72
CA GLY A 58 -3.91 -10.61 -15.00
C GLY A 58 -3.04 -10.55 -13.73
N SER A 59 -3.51 -9.83 -12.70
CA SER A 59 -2.85 -9.81 -11.38
C SER A 59 -2.92 -11.18 -10.69
N VAL A 60 -4.06 -11.86 -10.72
CA VAL A 60 -4.23 -13.22 -10.17
C VAL A 60 -3.31 -14.23 -10.85
N GLU A 61 -3.17 -14.18 -12.18
CA GLU A 61 -2.25 -15.04 -12.92
C GLU A 61 -0.78 -14.82 -12.54
N SER A 62 -0.41 -13.56 -12.27
CA SER A 62 0.95 -13.22 -11.82
C SER A 62 1.20 -13.72 -10.39
N MET A 63 0.24 -13.55 -9.48
CA MET A 63 0.29 -14.13 -8.14
C MET A 63 0.42 -15.66 -8.17
N TYR A 64 -0.26 -16.34 -9.10
CA TYR A 64 -0.14 -17.78 -9.25
C TYR A 64 1.29 -18.21 -9.62
N ARG A 65 1.97 -17.48 -10.49
CA ARG A 65 3.37 -17.75 -10.86
C ARG A 65 4.32 -17.54 -9.68
N GLU A 66 4.14 -16.47 -8.92
CA GLU A 66 4.92 -16.20 -7.70
C GLU A 66 4.71 -17.29 -6.65
N LEU A 67 3.48 -17.79 -6.51
CA LEU A 67 3.16 -18.87 -5.60
C LEU A 67 3.86 -20.19 -5.96
N GLN A 68 3.90 -20.54 -7.25
CA GLN A 68 4.63 -21.72 -7.73
C GLN A 68 6.14 -21.61 -7.46
N GLN A 69 6.71 -20.41 -7.66
CA GLN A 69 8.11 -20.16 -7.32
C GLN A 69 8.36 -20.28 -5.81
N SER A 70 7.46 -19.75 -4.98
CA SER A 70 7.54 -19.86 -3.52
C SER A 70 7.47 -21.31 -3.05
N ALA A 71 6.66 -22.15 -3.70
CA ALA A 71 6.58 -23.58 -3.40
C ALA A 71 7.91 -24.28 -3.70
N ALA A 72 8.51 -24.03 -4.87
CA ALA A 72 9.81 -24.61 -5.23
C ALA A 72 10.94 -24.20 -4.26
N LEU A 73 10.96 -22.93 -3.84
CA LEU A 73 11.93 -22.45 -2.84
C LEU A 73 11.71 -23.09 -1.46
N SER A 74 10.46 -23.40 -1.11
CA SER A 74 10.14 -24.08 0.14
C SER A 74 10.63 -25.53 0.14
N GLU A 75 10.50 -26.23 -0.99
CA GLU A 75 11.05 -27.59 -1.17
C GLU A 75 12.58 -27.61 -1.05
N GLU A 76 13.26 -26.64 -1.68
CA GLU A 76 14.72 -26.50 -1.57
C GLU A 76 15.15 -26.21 -0.12
N ALA A 77 14.43 -25.31 0.56
CA ALA A 77 14.67 -25.00 1.96
C ALA A 77 14.48 -26.23 2.86
N ALA A 78 13.49 -27.08 2.58
CA ALA A 78 13.26 -28.33 3.33
C ALA A 78 14.45 -29.28 3.20
N ALA A 79 14.99 -29.46 1.99
CA ALA A 79 16.18 -30.28 1.75
C ALA A 79 17.43 -29.73 2.48
N HIS A 80 17.58 -28.40 2.53
CA HIS A 80 18.65 -27.75 3.28
C HIS A 80 18.52 -27.96 4.79
N VAL A 81 17.29 -27.92 5.33
CA VAL A 81 17.02 -28.22 6.74
C VAL A 81 17.37 -29.66 7.07
N GLU A 82 17.00 -30.63 6.23
CA GLU A 82 17.34 -32.04 6.43
C GLU A 82 18.87 -32.24 6.46
N THR A 83 19.58 -31.65 5.49
CA THR A 83 21.04 -31.69 5.44
C THR A 83 21.68 -31.03 6.67
N SER A 84 21.14 -29.90 7.12
CA SER A 84 21.63 -29.18 8.30
C SER A 84 21.40 -29.99 9.57
N SER A 85 20.22 -30.59 9.73
CA SER A 85 19.89 -31.49 10.84
C SER A 85 20.87 -32.67 10.92
N HIS A 86 21.21 -33.28 9.77
CA HIS A 86 22.19 -34.36 9.74
C HIS A 86 23.58 -33.89 10.19
N LYS A 87 24.04 -32.73 9.70
CA LYS A 87 25.34 -32.15 10.10
C LYS A 87 25.38 -31.79 11.59
N VAL A 88 24.30 -31.26 12.14
CA VAL A 88 24.19 -30.95 13.58
C VAL A 88 24.32 -32.24 14.40
N SER A 89 23.62 -33.30 14.00
CA SER A 89 23.71 -34.62 14.66
C SER A 89 25.12 -35.19 14.62
N GLU A 90 25.78 -35.16 13.46
CA GLU A 90 27.16 -35.64 13.29
C GLU A 90 28.16 -34.81 14.13
N THR A 91 28.02 -33.50 14.12
CA THR A 91 28.88 -32.60 14.90
C THR A 91 28.66 -32.79 16.40
N SER A 92 27.41 -32.99 16.84
CA SER A 92 27.08 -33.31 18.24
C SER A 92 27.77 -34.60 18.69
N GLN A 93 27.74 -35.65 17.87
CA GLN A 93 28.44 -36.91 18.14
C GLN A 93 29.96 -36.73 18.22
N THR A 94 30.51 -35.86 17.37
CA THR A 94 31.94 -35.50 17.40
C THR A 94 32.31 -34.79 18.70
N VAL A 95 31.51 -33.81 19.13
CA VAL A 95 31.70 -33.09 20.40
C VAL A 95 31.65 -34.04 21.60
N LEU A 96 30.69 -34.98 21.63
CA LEU A 96 30.62 -36.00 22.68
C LEU A 96 31.87 -36.89 22.71
N THR A 97 32.39 -37.26 21.55
CA THR A 97 33.61 -38.08 21.43
C THR A 97 34.84 -37.30 21.90
N SER A 98 34.97 -36.03 21.50
CA SER A 98 36.02 -35.13 21.98
C SER A 98 35.97 -34.94 23.50
N ARG A 99 34.77 -34.80 24.07
CA ARG A 99 34.62 -34.68 25.53
C ARG A 99 35.14 -35.91 26.27
N ARG A 100 34.80 -37.12 25.80
CA ARG A 100 35.31 -38.37 26.38
C ARG A 100 36.84 -38.49 26.26
N ALA A 101 37.40 -38.14 25.10
CA ALA A 101 38.85 -38.15 24.91
C ALA A 101 39.57 -37.20 25.88
N MET A 102 38.98 -36.02 26.16
CA MET A 102 39.51 -35.08 27.15
C MET A 102 39.41 -35.58 28.59
N GLU A 103 38.31 -36.25 28.94
CA GLU A 103 38.15 -36.91 30.25
C GLU A 103 39.21 -38.01 30.44
N GLU A 104 39.48 -38.82 29.42
CA GLU A 104 40.52 -39.85 29.43
C GLU A 104 41.93 -39.25 29.53
N MET A 105 42.20 -38.17 28.79
CA MET A 105 43.50 -37.50 28.84
C MET A 105 43.76 -36.86 30.22
N THR A 106 42.72 -36.31 30.86
CA THR A 106 42.80 -35.81 32.25
C THR A 106 43.18 -36.92 33.21
N ARG A 107 42.57 -38.11 33.07
CA ARG A 107 42.86 -39.27 33.90
C ARG A 107 44.29 -39.76 33.70
N SER A 108 44.73 -39.92 32.45
CA SER A 108 46.10 -40.31 32.11
C SER A 108 47.14 -39.33 32.68
N LEU A 109 46.86 -38.03 32.64
CA LEU A 109 47.76 -37.02 33.22
C LEU A 109 47.85 -37.11 34.75
N ALA A 110 46.74 -37.43 35.42
CA ALA A 110 46.71 -37.66 36.87
C ALA A 110 47.48 -38.92 37.27
N GLU A 111 47.34 -40.02 36.52
CA GLU A 111 48.11 -41.25 36.73
C GLU A 111 49.61 -41.02 36.51
N MET A 112 49.97 -40.29 35.46
CA MET A 112 51.35 -39.91 35.17
C MET A 112 51.95 -39.08 36.30
N GLN A 113 51.18 -38.15 36.89
CA GLN A 113 51.62 -37.38 38.05
C GLN A 113 51.93 -38.27 39.26
N GLN A 114 51.09 -39.28 39.53
CA GLN A 114 51.30 -40.19 40.65
C GLN A 114 52.57 -41.04 40.47
N GLN A 115 52.85 -41.48 39.24
CA GLN A 115 54.11 -42.15 38.90
C GLN A 115 55.31 -41.22 39.08
N PHE A 116 55.18 -39.95 38.67
CA PHE A 116 56.25 -38.97 38.77
C PHE A 116 56.64 -38.65 40.22
N VAL A 117 55.65 -38.47 41.11
CA VAL A 117 55.87 -38.29 42.55
C VAL A 117 56.62 -39.48 43.14
N SER A 118 56.26 -40.70 42.75
CA SER A 118 56.93 -41.92 43.19
C SER A 118 58.40 -41.97 42.72
N PHE A 119 58.64 -41.54 41.48
CA PHE A 119 59.98 -41.51 40.88
C PHE A 119 60.90 -40.49 41.55
N ARG A 120 60.38 -39.29 41.88
CA ARG A 120 61.09 -38.27 42.67
C ARG A 120 61.52 -38.82 44.03
N GLY A 121 60.61 -39.51 44.73
CA GLY A 121 60.91 -40.16 46.02
C GLY A 121 61.97 -41.27 45.92
N LEU A 122 62.12 -41.91 44.76
CA LEU A 122 63.21 -42.87 44.52
C LEU A 122 64.57 -42.15 44.41
N PHE A 123 64.63 -41.04 43.69
CA PHE A 123 65.85 -40.22 43.56
C PHE A 123 66.29 -39.64 44.90
N ASP A 124 65.36 -39.19 45.74
CA ASP A 124 65.70 -38.72 47.09
C ASP A 124 66.37 -39.83 47.92
N LYS A 125 65.87 -41.07 47.83
CA LYS A 125 66.47 -42.23 48.50
C LYS A 125 67.86 -42.58 47.94
N VAL A 126 68.04 -42.52 46.62
CA VAL A 126 69.34 -42.78 45.97
C VAL A 126 70.36 -41.70 46.36
N THR A 127 69.93 -40.44 46.44
CA THR A 127 70.75 -39.31 46.88
C THR A 127 71.24 -39.52 48.32
N ASP A 128 70.33 -39.90 49.23
CA ASP A 128 70.68 -40.18 50.62
C ASP A 128 71.63 -41.39 50.75
N ALA A 129 71.39 -42.46 49.97
CA ALA A 129 72.27 -43.61 49.93
C ALA A 129 73.67 -43.25 49.41
N ALA A 130 73.77 -42.48 48.32
CA ALA A 130 75.05 -42.04 47.76
C ALA A 130 75.83 -41.17 48.77
N ARG A 131 75.15 -40.29 49.50
CA ARG A 131 75.75 -39.48 50.57
C ARG A 131 76.33 -40.35 51.68
N ARG A 132 75.57 -41.33 52.17
CA ARG A 132 76.03 -42.26 53.22
C ARG A 132 77.22 -43.10 52.76
N ILE A 133 77.24 -43.54 51.50
CA ILE A 133 78.40 -44.24 50.92
C ILE A 133 79.60 -43.31 50.84
N ALA A 134 79.43 -42.04 50.42
CA ALA A 134 80.52 -41.07 50.38
C ALA A 134 81.14 -40.81 51.76
N GLU A 135 80.30 -40.71 52.81
CA GLU A 135 80.75 -40.60 54.20
C GLU A 135 81.58 -41.83 54.61
N THR A 136 81.12 -43.03 54.27
CA THR A 136 81.83 -44.29 54.58
C THR A 136 83.17 -44.39 53.83
N VAL A 137 83.19 -44.01 52.55
CA VAL A 137 84.41 -44.02 51.71
C VAL A 137 85.45 -43.04 52.25
N LYS A 138 85.01 -41.89 52.77
CA LYS A 138 85.90 -40.92 53.42
C LYS A 138 86.51 -41.50 54.71
N GLU A 139 85.72 -42.18 55.53
CA GLU A 139 86.25 -42.87 56.72
C GLU A 139 87.29 -43.94 56.34
N ILE A 140 87.06 -44.69 55.27
CA ILE A 140 88.03 -45.69 54.77
C ILE A 140 89.31 -45.00 54.28
N ASP A 141 89.21 -43.86 53.60
CA ASP A 141 90.37 -43.09 53.14
C ASP A 141 91.20 -42.58 54.33
N ASP A 142 90.54 -42.08 55.38
CA ASP A 142 91.18 -41.65 56.63
C ASP A 142 91.89 -42.82 57.33
N ILE A 143 91.25 -44.00 57.42
CA ILE A 143 91.84 -45.23 57.97
C ILE A 143 93.06 -45.67 57.13
N SER A 144 92.94 -45.63 55.82
CA SER A 144 94.01 -45.97 54.88
C SER A 144 95.22 -45.05 55.05
N GLY A 145 94.99 -43.74 55.17
CA GLY A 145 96.03 -42.74 55.46
C GLY A 145 96.74 -42.98 56.79
N LEU A 146 95.98 -43.29 57.85
CA LEU A 146 96.55 -43.65 59.15
C LEU A 146 97.37 -44.94 59.07
N THR A 147 96.85 -45.96 58.37
CA THR A 147 97.54 -47.25 58.18
C THR A 147 98.83 -47.07 57.40
N HIS A 148 98.84 -46.20 56.39
CA HIS A 148 100.05 -45.83 55.64
C HIS A 148 101.09 -45.21 56.56
N LEU A 149 100.72 -44.24 57.41
CA LEU A 149 101.61 -43.63 58.40
C LEU A 149 102.14 -44.65 59.42
N LEU A 150 101.28 -45.53 59.93
CA LEU A 150 101.68 -46.60 60.85
C LEU A 150 102.68 -47.56 60.21
N SER A 151 102.43 -47.97 58.96
CA SER A 151 103.32 -48.86 58.21
C SER A 151 104.68 -48.22 57.92
N LEU A 152 104.70 -46.91 57.66
CA LEU A 152 105.93 -46.14 57.45
C LEU A 152 106.75 -46.09 58.75
N ASN A 153 106.10 -45.79 59.87
CA ASN A 153 106.74 -45.80 61.19
C ASN A 153 107.29 -47.19 61.53
N ALA A 154 106.53 -48.25 61.24
CA ALA A 154 106.97 -49.64 61.42
C ALA A 154 108.15 -50.01 60.51
N ALA A 155 108.18 -49.54 59.26
CA ALA A 155 109.30 -49.77 58.34
C ALA A 155 110.58 -49.05 58.81
N ILE A 156 110.46 -47.83 59.35
CA ILE A 156 111.57 -47.09 59.95
C ILE A 156 112.13 -47.86 61.17
N GLU A 157 111.26 -48.33 62.06
CA GLU A 157 111.70 -49.06 63.26
C GLU A 157 112.28 -50.44 62.91
N ALA A 158 111.74 -51.12 61.89
CA ALA A 158 112.31 -52.36 61.36
C ALA A 158 113.70 -52.16 60.74
N ALA A 159 113.95 -51.05 60.03
CA ALA A 159 115.26 -50.68 59.54
C ALA A 159 116.24 -50.38 60.69
N ARG A 160 115.75 -49.77 61.77
CA ARG A 160 116.51 -49.44 62.98
C ARG A 160 116.95 -50.68 63.77
N ALA A 161 116.15 -51.74 63.76
CA ALA A 161 116.45 -53.02 64.41
C ALA A 161 117.48 -53.91 63.66
N GLY A 162 117.94 -53.49 62.47
CA GLY A 162 119.00 -54.17 61.71
C GLY A 162 118.61 -55.60 61.29
N GLU A 163 119.50 -56.57 61.52
CA GLU A 163 119.28 -57.99 61.15
C GLU A 163 118.05 -58.62 61.82
N HIS A 164 117.72 -58.21 63.05
CA HIS A 164 116.55 -58.71 63.79
C HIS A 164 115.21 -58.16 63.27
N GLY A 165 115.22 -57.08 62.48
CA GLY A 165 114.03 -56.41 61.95
C GLY A 165 113.59 -56.87 60.56
N LYS A 166 114.35 -57.75 59.88
CA LYS A 166 114.10 -58.14 58.48
C LYS A 166 112.68 -58.67 58.21
N GLY A 167 112.16 -59.54 59.08
CA GLY A 167 110.78 -60.05 58.95
C GLY A 167 109.72 -58.96 59.13
N PHE A 168 109.94 -58.04 60.09
CA PHE A 168 109.06 -56.89 60.34
C PHE A 168 109.08 -55.88 59.19
N ALA A 169 110.24 -55.67 58.54
CA ALA A 169 110.36 -54.77 57.39
C ALA A 169 109.53 -55.25 56.19
N VAL A 170 109.48 -56.56 55.94
CA VAL A 170 108.64 -57.16 54.89
C VAL A 170 107.16 -56.93 55.18
N VAL A 171 106.72 -57.19 56.42
CA VAL A 171 105.33 -56.96 56.84
C VAL A 171 104.95 -55.48 56.74
N ALA A 172 105.81 -54.57 57.21
CA ALA A 172 105.58 -53.13 57.11
C ALA A 172 105.48 -52.65 55.66
N GLY A 173 106.33 -53.17 54.76
CA GLY A 173 106.24 -52.90 53.33
C GLY A 173 104.95 -53.42 52.67
N GLU A 174 104.45 -54.57 53.09
CA GLU A 174 103.20 -55.13 52.58
C GLU A 174 101.97 -54.37 53.09
N VAL A 175 101.97 -53.96 54.37
CA VAL A 175 100.92 -53.09 54.94
C VAL A 175 100.92 -51.72 54.25
N LYS A 176 102.09 -51.15 53.95
CA LYS A 176 102.20 -49.89 53.20
C LYS A 176 101.55 -49.99 51.83
N LYS A 177 101.86 -51.05 51.07
CA LYS A 177 101.24 -51.30 49.75
C LYS A 177 99.74 -51.50 49.86
N LEU A 178 99.26 -52.19 50.90
CA LEU A 178 97.82 -52.39 51.13
C LEU A 178 97.10 -51.07 51.42
N ALA A 179 97.71 -50.18 52.21
CA ALA A 179 97.20 -48.84 52.46
C ALA A 179 97.20 -47.99 51.17
N GLU A 180 98.30 -47.95 50.41
CA GLU A 180 98.33 -47.24 49.12
C GLU A 180 97.27 -47.75 48.14
N ARG A 181 97.05 -49.06 48.09
CA ARG A 181 96.00 -49.68 47.26
C ARG A 181 94.60 -49.36 47.76
N SER A 182 94.38 -49.33 49.08
CA SER A 182 93.10 -48.94 49.68
C SER A 182 92.78 -47.49 49.36
N LYS A 183 93.76 -46.59 49.46
CA LYS A 183 93.64 -45.18 49.06
C LYS A 183 93.28 -45.02 47.58
N SER A 184 93.97 -45.74 46.71
CA SER A 184 93.67 -45.69 45.27
C SER A 184 92.24 -46.18 44.95
N LEU A 185 91.73 -47.18 45.69
CA LEU A 185 90.36 -47.65 45.54
C LEU A 185 89.34 -46.64 46.10
N THR A 186 89.60 -46.02 47.25
CA THR A 186 88.71 -44.97 47.80
C THR A 186 88.66 -43.75 46.90
N ASP A 187 89.78 -43.33 46.30
CA ASP A 187 89.82 -42.25 45.30
C ASP A 187 88.95 -42.57 44.07
N GLN A 188 89.04 -43.82 43.55
CA GLN A 188 88.23 -44.27 42.42
C GLN A 188 86.73 -44.30 42.77
N VAL A 189 86.36 -44.82 43.94
CA VAL A 189 84.96 -44.84 44.40
C VAL A 189 84.46 -43.41 44.63
N GLY A 190 85.28 -42.52 45.18
CA GLY A 190 84.97 -41.11 45.36
C GLY A 190 84.66 -40.41 44.03
N ALA A 191 85.45 -40.67 42.99
CA ALA A 191 85.19 -40.15 41.65
C ALA A 191 83.86 -40.68 41.06
N LEU A 192 83.57 -41.97 41.22
CA LEU A 192 82.30 -42.58 40.80
C LEU A 192 81.10 -41.97 41.53
N LEU A 193 81.22 -41.73 42.85
CA LEU A 193 80.18 -41.06 43.63
C LEU A 193 79.98 -39.60 43.22
N GLY A 194 81.07 -38.90 42.90
CA GLY A 194 81.01 -37.54 42.35
C GLY A 194 80.23 -37.49 41.02
N SER A 195 80.52 -38.43 40.10
CA SER A 195 79.77 -38.58 38.85
C SER A 195 78.30 -38.89 39.11
N LEU A 196 78.01 -39.87 39.98
CA LEU A 196 76.65 -40.26 40.33
C LEU A 196 75.85 -39.09 40.92
N SER A 197 76.47 -38.29 41.79
CA SER A 197 75.85 -37.10 42.37
C SER A 197 75.54 -36.05 41.30
N GLY A 198 76.44 -35.86 40.32
CA GLY A 198 76.20 -35.02 39.15
C GLY A 198 75.01 -35.51 38.30
N ASP A 199 74.93 -36.81 38.03
CA ASP A 199 73.85 -37.43 37.26
C ASP A 199 72.49 -37.30 37.97
N ILE A 200 72.48 -37.45 39.30
CA ILE A 200 71.29 -37.23 40.14
C ILE A 200 70.84 -35.77 40.09
N GLN A 201 71.77 -34.81 40.22
CA GLN A 201 71.45 -33.38 40.18
C GLN A 201 70.89 -32.97 38.81
N SER A 202 71.47 -33.49 37.73
CA SER A 202 70.96 -33.31 36.36
C SER A 202 69.53 -33.85 36.24
N SER A 203 69.31 -35.07 36.71
CA SER A 203 67.98 -35.71 36.72
C SER A 203 66.96 -34.88 37.52
N SER A 204 67.33 -34.38 38.70
CA SER A 204 66.47 -33.51 39.51
C SER A 204 66.08 -32.23 38.79
N THR A 205 66.97 -31.65 38.00
CA THR A 205 66.69 -30.45 37.20
C THR A 205 65.68 -30.76 36.09
N SER A 206 65.85 -31.91 35.41
CA SER A 206 64.87 -32.40 34.43
C SER A 206 63.50 -32.68 35.06
N LEU A 207 63.45 -33.21 36.28
CA LEU A 207 62.20 -33.43 37.00
C LEU A 207 61.45 -32.12 37.30
N ALA A 208 62.16 -31.05 37.66
CA ALA A 208 61.56 -29.74 37.88
C ALA A 208 61.01 -29.12 36.58
N ALA A 209 61.73 -29.27 35.46
CA ALA A 209 61.27 -28.82 34.15
C ALA A 209 59.99 -29.55 33.68
N TYR A 210 59.87 -30.83 34.03
CA TYR A 210 58.66 -31.60 33.76
C TYR A 210 57.44 -31.08 34.54
N GLU A 211 57.62 -30.66 35.80
CA GLU A 211 56.56 -30.05 36.62
C GLU A 211 55.95 -28.82 35.92
N GLY A 212 56.80 -27.91 35.41
CA GLY A 212 56.33 -26.74 34.64
C GLY A 212 55.64 -27.11 33.33
N THR A 213 56.12 -28.14 32.63
CA THR A 213 55.47 -28.65 31.41
C THR A 213 54.08 -29.23 31.71
N LYS A 214 53.95 -29.96 32.83
CA LYS A 214 52.70 -30.56 33.29
C LYS A 214 51.66 -29.49 33.64
N ASP A 215 52.04 -28.41 34.31
CA ASP A 215 51.13 -27.31 34.62
C ASP A 215 50.60 -26.64 33.35
N ALA A 216 51.48 -26.40 32.36
CA ALA A 216 51.09 -25.87 31.06
C ALA A 216 50.11 -26.80 30.32
N VAL A 217 50.38 -28.11 30.29
CA VAL A 217 49.48 -29.10 29.66
C VAL A 217 48.15 -29.15 30.40
N THR A 218 48.15 -29.12 31.73
CA THR A 218 46.92 -29.14 32.54
C THR A 218 46.04 -27.92 32.25
N SER A 219 46.65 -26.72 32.20
CA SER A 219 45.95 -25.48 31.86
C SER A 219 45.37 -25.51 30.45
N GLN A 220 46.14 -26.00 29.47
CA GLN A 220 45.65 -26.15 28.10
C GLN A 220 44.48 -27.13 28.02
N LEU A 221 44.54 -28.21 28.79
CA LEU A 221 43.52 -29.25 28.82
C LEU A 221 42.21 -28.72 29.41
N GLN A 222 42.28 -27.92 30.47
CA GLN A 222 41.13 -27.21 31.02
C GLN A 222 40.51 -26.24 30.01
N GLN A 223 41.33 -25.43 29.34
CA GLN A 223 40.83 -24.50 28.31
C GLN A 223 40.11 -25.25 27.18
N THR A 224 40.68 -26.34 26.68
CA THR A 224 40.05 -27.15 25.64
C THR A 224 38.73 -27.78 26.11
N GLN A 225 38.61 -28.17 27.39
CA GLN A 225 37.34 -28.66 27.94
C GLN A 225 36.27 -27.57 27.96
N GLU A 226 36.62 -26.34 28.33
CA GLU A 226 35.71 -25.19 28.26
C GLU A 226 35.27 -24.90 26.81
N ASP A 227 36.19 -24.97 25.86
CA ASP A 227 35.91 -24.77 24.43
C ASP A 227 34.95 -25.83 23.87
N ILE A 228 35.12 -27.09 24.27
CA ILE A 228 34.20 -28.19 23.93
C ILE A 228 32.82 -27.96 24.56
N ALA A 229 32.77 -27.51 25.81
CA ALA A 229 31.51 -27.19 26.48
C ALA A 229 30.75 -26.05 25.78
N ARG A 230 31.46 -24.97 25.41
CA ARG A 230 30.88 -23.87 24.62
C ARG A 230 30.42 -24.32 23.24
N SER A 231 31.16 -25.22 22.60
CA SER A 231 30.78 -25.80 21.31
C SER A 231 29.50 -26.64 21.43
N ALA A 232 29.33 -27.39 22.52
CA ALA A 232 28.12 -28.16 22.78
C ALA A 232 26.89 -27.25 22.98
N GLU A 233 27.05 -26.14 23.71
CA GLU A 233 25.98 -25.15 23.92
C GLU A 233 25.59 -24.47 22.59
N ALA A 234 26.58 -24.05 21.80
CA ALA A 234 26.34 -23.46 20.48
C ALA A 234 25.60 -24.44 19.55
N LEU A 235 25.95 -25.73 19.56
CA LEU A 235 25.25 -26.75 18.78
C LEU A 235 23.80 -26.94 19.22
N ALA A 236 23.50 -26.84 20.53
CA ALA A 236 22.13 -26.92 21.01
C ALA A 236 21.27 -25.76 20.51
N VAL A 237 21.84 -24.55 20.45
CA VAL A 237 21.18 -23.39 19.84
C VAL A 237 20.93 -23.64 18.35
N ILE A 238 21.94 -24.09 17.60
CA ILE A 238 21.80 -24.38 16.17
C ILE A 238 20.74 -25.47 15.92
N ASP A 239 20.68 -26.53 16.72
CA ASP A 239 19.62 -27.57 16.62
C ASP A 239 18.22 -26.95 16.77
N SER A 240 18.06 -26.06 17.75
CA SER A 240 16.78 -25.38 17.98
C SER A 240 16.39 -24.46 16.83
N GLU A 241 17.35 -23.74 16.23
CA GLU A 241 17.13 -22.87 15.08
C GLU A 241 16.76 -23.69 13.84
N VAL A 242 17.45 -24.81 13.57
CA VAL A 242 17.12 -25.72 12.46
C VAL A 242 15.70 -26.25 12.60
N ARG A 243 15.26 -26.63 13.80
CA ARG A 243 13.87 -27.06 14.06
C ARG A 243 12.86 -25.92 13.84
N ALA A 244 13.18 -24.70 14.25
CA ALA A 244 12.31 -23.55 14.05
C ALA A 244 12.17 -23.19 12.55
N ILE A 245 13.25 -23.31 11.78
CA ILE A 245 13.23 -23.15 10.33
C ILE A 245 12.36 -24.25 9.70
N ALA A 246 12.50 -25.51 10.13
CA ALA A 246 11.68 -26.61 9.65
C ALA A 246 10.17 -26.34 9.82
N ALA A 247 9.76 -25.91 11.02
CA ALA A 247 8.37 -25.55 11.31
C ALA A 247 7.89 -24.36 10.46
N SER A 248 8.76 -23.38 10.21
CA SER A 248 8.43 -22.23 9.38
C SER A 248 8.20 -22.62 7.91
N ILE A 249 8.98 -23.58 7.38
CA ILE A 249 8.80 -24.12 6.03
C ILE A 249 7.46 -24.87 5.93
N GLU A 250 7.11 -25.68 6.92
CA GLU A 250 5.82 -26.37 6.95
C GLU A 250 4.64 -25.38 6.98
N GLN A 251 4.75 -24.31 7.77
CA GLN A 251 3.75 -23.24 7.78
C GLN A 251 3.67 -22.51 6.43
N GLN A 252 4.79 -22.26 5.77
CA GLN A 252 4.82 -21.66 4.43
C GLN A 252 4.12 -22.55 3.40
N ALA A 253 4.33 -23.86 3.45
CA ALA A 253 3.64 -24.81 2.56
C ALA A 253 2.11 -24.75 2.76
N GLN A 254 1.64 -24.75 4.01
CA GLN A 254 0.21 -24.63 4.31
C GLN A 254 -0.38 -23.30 3.82
N ASN A 255 0.34 -22.19 4.01
CA ASN A 255 -0.08 -20.87 3.52
C ASN A 255 -0.13 -20.85 1.98
N ALA A 256 0.82 -21.53 1.31
CA ALA A 256 0.84 -21.61 -0.14
C ALA A 256 -0.38 -22.37 -0.68
N ASP A 257 -0.76 -23.49 -0.06
CA ASP A 257 -1.96 -24.25 -0.41
C ASP A 257 -3.24 -23.42 -0.24
N GLN A 258 -3.37 -22.68 0.87
CA GLN A 258 -4.50 -21.78 1.12
C GLN A 258 -4.58 -20.67 0.07
N LEU A 259 -3.44 -20.05 -0.25
CA LEU A 259 -3.39 -18.99 -1.24
C LEU A 259 -3.76 -19.53 -2.64
N SER A 260 -3.32 -20.74 -2.97
CA SER A 260 -3.70 -21.42 -4.23
C SER A 260 -5.21 -21.62 -4.32
N ALA A 261 -5.85 -22.09 -3.26
CA ALA A 261 -7.31 -22.23 -3.20
C ALA A 261 -8.03 -20.87 -3.36
N HIS A 262 -7.55 -19.82 -2.71
CA HIS A 262 -8.09 -18.47 -2.85
C HIS A 262 -7.94 -17.92 -4.27
N MET A 263 -6.80 -18.17 -4.92
CA MET A 263 -6.59 -17.77 -6.32
C MET A 263 -7.57 -18.49 -7.26
N GLY A 264 -7.82 -19.78 -7.05
CA GLY A 264 -8.82 -20.53 -7.82
C GLY A 264 -10.25 -19.99 -7.65
N ALA A 265 -10.61 -19.59 -6.42
CA ALA A 265 -11.90 -18.96 -6.13
C ALA A 265 -12.03 -17.56 -6.78
N LEU A 266 -10.96 -16.76 -6.75
CA LEU A 266 -10.92 -15.45 -7.40
C LEU A 266 -11.03 -15.58 -8.92
N GLN A 267 -10.33 -16.52 -9.54
CA GLN A 267 -10.43 -16.76 -10.99
C GLN A 267 -11.87 -17.15 -11.39
N SER A 268 -12.52 -17.99 -10.60
CA SER A 268 -13.91 -18.39 -10.81
C SER A 268 -14.87 -17.19 -10.68
N SER A 269 -14.66 -16.36 -9.66
CA SER A 269 -15.45 -15.15 -9.43
C SER A 269 -15.28 -14.13 -10.55
N ALA A 270 -14.04 -13.92 -11.01
CA ALA A 270 -13.74 -13.02 -12.11
C ALA A 270 -14.37 -13.47 -13.44
N ARG A 271 -14.44 -14.78 -13.70
CA ARG A 271 -15.17 -15.34 -14.87
C ARG A 271 -16.66 -15.08 -14.77
N LEU A 272 -17.27 -15.38 -13.62
CA LEU A 272 -18.70 -15.13 -13.39
C LEU A 272 -19.05 -13.65 -13.53
N PHE A 273 -18.17 -12.78 -13.03
CA PHE A 273 -18.31 -11.33 -13.16
C PHE A 273 -18.26 -10.88 -14.63
N ALA A 274 -17.32 -11.41 -15.41
CA ALA A 274 -17.21 -11.09 -16.84
C ALA A 274 -18.43 -11.57 -17.65
N ASP A 275 -18.95 -12.77 -17.34
CA ASP A 275 -20.20 -13.28 -17.94
C ASP A 275 -21.40 -12.39 -17.58
N SER A 276 -21.57 -12.07 -16.29
CA SER A 276 -22.67 -11.22 -15.80
C SER A 276 -22.63 -9.84 -16.43
N SER A 277 -21.44 -9.24 -16.53
CA SER A 277 -21.25 -7.93 -17.15
C SER A 277 -21.59 -7.94 -18.64
N ARG A 278 -21.26 -9.02 -19.37
CA ARG A 278 -21.67 -9.18 -20.77
C ARG A 278 -23.19 -9.19 -20.91
N HIS A 279 -23.92 -9.87 -20.01
CA HIS A 279 -25.38 -9.85 -20.01
C HIS A 279 -25.96 -8.47 -19.70
N ILE A 280 -25.37 -7.74 -18.75
CA ILE A 280 -25.81 -6.39 -18.39
C ILE A 280 -25.60 -5.43 -19.57
N ILE A 281 -24.43 -5.45 -20.23
CA ILE A 281 -24.16 -4.62 -21.41
C ILE A 281 -25.17 -4.93 -22.52
N ALA A 282 -25.40 -6.21 -22.82
CA ALA A 282 -26.37 -6.60 -23.85
C ALA A 282 -27.81 -6.12 -23.53
N SER A 283 -28.21 -6.18 -22.25
CA SER A 283 -29.50 -5.67 -21.79
C SER A 283 -29.59 -4.14 -21.93
N MET A 284 -28.53 -3.41 -21.58
CA MET A 284 -28.46 -1.95 -21.72
C MET A 284 -28.52 -1.52 -23.18
N GLU A 285 -27.79 -2.19 -24.07
CA GLU A 285 -27.87 -1.94 -25.51
C GLU A 285 -29.29 -2.20 -26.05
N HIS A 286 -29.95 -3.26 -25.58
CA HIS A 286 -31.34 -3.53 -25.94
C HIS A 286 -32.28 -2.41 -25.44
N GLN A 287 -32.13 -1.97 -24.19
CA GLN A 287 -32.92 -0.88 -23.62
C GLN A 287 -32.70 0.44 -24.38
N GLN A 288 -31.46 0.77 -24.75
CA GLN A 288 -31.16 1.95 -25.56
C GLN A 288 -31.79 1.86 -26.96
N ARG A 289 -31.71 0.70 -27.64
CA ARG A 289 -32.37 0.50 -28.94
C ARG A 289 -33.88 0.65 -28.82
N SER A 290 -34.48 0.02 -27.81
CA SER A 290 -35.93 0.11 -27.56
C SER A 290 -36.36 1.54 -27.24
N GLY A 291 -35.66 2.24 -26.35
CA GLY A 291 -35.96 3.63 -26.00
C GLY A 291 -35.84 4.58 -27.20
N ARG A 292 -34.83 4.39 -28.07
CA ARG A 292 -34.69 5.16 -29.31
C ARG A 292 -35.84 4.90 -30.29
N GLU A 293 -36.33 3.66 -30.36
CA GLU A 293 -37.46 3.32 -31.22
C GLU A 293 -38.77 3.90 -30.69
N VAL A 294 -39.00 3.86 -29.38
CA VAL A 294 -40.14 4.54 -28.76
C VAL A 294 -40.05 6.05 -29.00
N ALA A 295 -38.87 6.66 -28.86
CA ALA A 295 -38.68 8.09 -29.15
C ALA A 295 -38.97 8.44 -30.63
N ARG A 296 -38.65 7.55 -31.58
CA ARG A 296 -39.01 7.74 -33.00
C ARG A 296 -40.53 7.66 -33.22
N ILE A 297 -41.19 6.67 -32.61
CA ILE A 297 -42.64 6.51 -32.69
C ILE A 297 -43.34 7.74 -32.08
N GLU A 298 -42.87 8.18 -30.92
CA GLU A 298 -43.32 9.40 -30.24
C GLU A 298 -43.20 10.61 -31.17
N ALA A 299 -42.04 10.84 -31.79
CA ALA A 299 -41.83 11.99 -32.67
C ALA A 299 -42.73 11.96 -33.91
N ALA A 300 -42.95 10.78 -34.49
CA ALA A 300 -43.87 10.59 -35.61
C ALA A 300 -45.32 10.86 -35.19
N GLN A 301 -45.75 10.37 -34.03
CA GLN A 301 -47.09 10.62 -33.47
C GLN A 301 -47.29 12.10 -33.15
N ARG A 302 -46.30 12.78 -32.57
CA ARG A 302 -46.34 14.21 -32.27
C ARG A 302 -46.51 15.04 -33.55
N THR A 303 -45.88 14.62 -34.64
CA THR A 303 -46.05 15.24 -35.97
C THR A 303 -47.47 15.05 -36.49
N LEU A 304 -48.03 13.84 -36.39
CA LEU A 304 -49.41 13.53 -36.80
C LEU A 304 -50.45 14.30 -35.99
N ILE A 305 -50.25 14.43 -34.68
CA ILE A 305 -51.12 15.20 -33.79
C ILE A 305 -51.07 16.67 -34.16
N ARG A 306 -49.87 17.25 -34.40
CA ARG A 306 -49.75 18.64 -34.86
C ARG A 306 -50.40 18.88 -36.22
N SER A 307 -50.35 17.92 -37.14
CA SER A 307 -51.08 18.04 -38.42
C SER A 307 -52.60 17.95 -38.22
N ALA A 308 -53.08 17.05 -37.36
CA ALA A 308 -54.51 16.90 -37.06
C ALA A 308 -55.07 18.14 -36.34
N ILE A 309 -54.29 18.75 -35.44
CA ILE A 309 -54.64 20.03 -34.80
C ILE A 309 -54.78 21.12 -35.87
N ARG A 310 -53.81 21.26 -36.78
CA ARG A 310 -53.88 22.24 -37.88
C ARG A 310 -55.09 22.05 -38.78
N GLU A 311 -55.41 20.80 -39.13
CA GLU A 311 -56.57 20.47 -39.96
C GLU A 311 -57.90 20.74 -39.22
N TYR A 312 -57.96 20.45 -37.92
CA TYR A 312 -59.14 20.70 -37.08
C TYR A 312 -59.39 22.19 -36.83
N SER A 313 -58.34 22.97 -36.58
CA SER A 313 -58.43 24.42 -36.29
C SER A 313 -58.69 25.27 -37.54
N GLY A 314 -58.59 24.71 -38.75
CA GLY A 314 -58.83 25.44 -40.00
C GLY A 314 -57.76 26.48 -40.35
N GLU A 315 -56.59 26.41 -39.73
CA GLU A 315 -55.50 27.36 -39.94
C GLU A 315 -54.81 27.15 -41.29
N SER A 316 -55.01 28.10 -42.21
CA SER A 316 -54.08 28.35 -43.32
C SER A 316 -52.95 29.26 -42.82
N LYS A 317 -51.76 29.19 -43.47
CA LYS A 317 -50.50 29.92 -43.16
C LYS A 317 -50.68 31.24 -42.36
N PRO A 318 -49.78 31.54 -41.40
CA PRO A 318 -49.97 32.65 -40.47
C PRO A 318 -50.14 33.97 -41.23
N ASP A 319 -51.31 34.59 -41.05
CA ASP A 319 -51.56 35.98 -41.40
C ASP A 319 -51.13 36.83 -40.20
N THR A 320 -50.11 37.66 -40.41
CA THR A 320 -49.62 38.63 -39.45
C THR A 320 -50.64 39.76 -39.31
N SER A 321 -51.69 39.57 -38.50
CA SER A 321 -52.56 40.67 -38.10
C SER A 321 -53.09 40.53 -36.66
N GLY A 322 -52.37 41.20 -35.76
CA GLY A 322 -52.87 41.92 -34.58
C GLY A 322 -54.04 41.33 -33.79
N THR A 323 -53.73 40.44 -32.86
CA THR A 323 -54.49 40.27 -31.61
C THR A 323 -53.50 40.16 -30.44
N VAL A 324 -53.89 40.73 -29.31
CA VAL A 324 -53.02 41.03 -28.16
C VAL A 324 -52.40 39.75 -27.59
N GLU A 325 -51.07 39.70 -27.57
CA GLU A 325 -50.24 38.59 -27.09
C GLU A 325 -50.48 38.30 -25.60
N THR A 326 -51.18 37.20 -25.29
CA THR A 326 -51.32 36.68 -23.91
C THR A 326 -50.40 35.49 -23.62
N THR A 327 -49.70 34.95 -24.62
CA THR A 327 -48.85 33.75 -24.50
C THR A 327 -47.43 34.04 -24.96
N VAL A 328 -46.42 33.64 -24.17
CA VAL A 328 -44.99 33.80 -24.50
C VAL A 328 -44.35 32.42 -24.63
N ALA A 329 -43.75 32.13 -25.79
CA ALA A 329 -43.01 30.90 -26.04
C ALA A 329 -41.62 30.97 -25.41
N ILE A 330 -41.34 30.06 -24.48
CA ILE A 330 -40.15 30.11 -23.63
C ILE A 330 -39.35 28.82 -23.76
N GLY A 331 -38.12 28.94 -24.24
CA GLY A 331 -37.19 27.84 -24.37
C GLY A 331 -36.39 27.56 -23.10
N HIS A 332 -36.15 26.29 -22.79
CA HIS A 332 -35.23 25.91 -21.72
C HIS A 332 -34.50 24.61 -22.04
N ASP A 333 -33.35 24.40 -21.40
CA ASP A 333 -32.62 23.14 -21.48
C ASP A 333 -33.35 22.03 -20.71
N ILE A 334 -33.29 20.81 -21.22
CA ILE A 334 -34.01 19.64 -20.69
C ILE A 334 -33.20 18.86 -19.65
N ALA A 335 -31.90 19.10 -19.56
CA ALA A 335 -30.98 18.29 -18.77
C ALA A 335 -30.02 19.13 -17.91
N TYR A 336 -30.55 20.17 -17.23
CA TYR A 336 -29.76 21.05 -16.36
C TYR A 336 -30.38 21.24 -14.95
N PRO A 337 -30.60 20.14 -14.18
CA PRO A 337 -31.17 20.24 -12.84
C PRO A 337 -30.17 20.86 -11.84
N PRO A 338 -30.62 21.63 -10.83
CA PRO A 338 -32.02 21.91 -10.49
C PRO A 338 -32.60 23.14 -11.22
N TRP A 339 -31.86 23.76 -12.14
CA TRP A 339 -32.24 25.02 -12.78
C TRP A 339 -33.39 24.88 -13.78
N VAL A 340 -33.21 24.03 -14.78
CA VAL A 340 -34.20 23.72 -15.82
C VAL A 340 -34.02 22.26 -16.25
N TYR A 341 -35.08 21.49 -16.18
CA TYR A 341 -35.08 20.09 -16.59
C TYR A 341 -36.52 19.62 -16.85
N LEU A 342 -36.66 18.41 -17.38
CA LEU A 342 -37.95 17.75 -17.47
C LEU A 342 -38.18 16.86 -16.26
N ARG A 343 -39.27 17.08 -15.53
CA ARG A 343 -39.75 16.19 -14.47
C ARG A 343 -41.08 15.61 -14.91
N GLU A 344 -41.13 14.28 -15.02
CA GLU A 344 -42.31 13.58 -15.53
C GLU A 344 -42.75 14.12 -16.92
N GLY A 345 -41.76 14.59 -17.69
CA GLY A 345 -41.86 15.30 -18.98
C GLY A 345 -42.66 16.60 -19.00
N GLN A 346 -42.86 17.21 -17.84
CA GLN A 346 -43.20 18.62 -17.72
C GLN A 346 -41.95 19.45 -17.41
N SER A 347 -41.94 20.71 -17.86
CA SER A 347 -40.88 21.66 -17.52
C SER A 347 -40.87 21.92 -16.02
N ALA A 348 -39.71 21.72 -15.40
CA ALA A 348 -39.51 21.87 -13.97
C ALA A 348 -38.14 22.49 -13.68
N GLY A 349 -38.01 23.05 -12.48
CA GLY A 349 -36.76 23.63 -12.00
C GLY A 349 -36.94 25.02 -11.39
N LEU A 350 -35.83 25.55 -10.87
CA LEU A 350 -35.76 26.86 -10.23
C LEU A 350 -36.20 27.95 -11.19
N SER A 351 -35.62 28.01 -12.38
CA SER A 351 -35.90 29.06 -13.37
C SER A 351 -37.31 28.95 -13.93
N ILE A 352 -37.83 27.73 -14.09
CA ILE A 352 -39.24 27.49 -14.45
C ILE A 352 -40.16 28.10 -13.38
N SER A 353 -39.90 27.79 -12.11
CA SER A 353 -40.72 28.28 -10.99
C SER A 353 -40.68 29.80 -10.83
N VAL A 354 -39.50 30.41 -11.05
CA VAL A 354 -39.32 31.87 -11.02
C VAL A 354 -40.12 32.53 -12.13
N ILE A 355 -40.04 31.99 -13.35
CA ILE A 355 -40.76 32.53 -14.50
C ILE A 355 -42.28 32.34 -14.32
N ASP A 356 -42.74 31.21 -13.81
CA ASP A 356 -44.17 31.00 -13.52
C ASP A 356 -44.72 32.00 -12.47
N ALA A 357 -43.91 32.39 -11.49
CA ALA A 357 -44.27 33.45 -10.54
C ALA A 357 -44.37 34.83 -11.21
N LEU A 358 -43.39 35.17 -12.04
CA LEU A 358 -43.38 36.42 -12.82
C LEU A 358 -44.55 36.47 -13.81
N SER A 359 -44.83 35.36 -14.50
CA SER A 359 -45.93 35.21 -15.45
C SER A 359 -47.28 35.47 -14.80
N ARG A 360 -47.53 34.95 -13.59
CA ARG A 360 -48.76 35.23 -12.81
C ARG A 360 -48.90 36.71 -12.48
N HIS A 361 -47.81 37.36 -12.06
CA HIS A 361 -47.81 38.78 -11.74
C HIS A 361 -48.03 39.67 -12.97
N LEU A 362 -47.44 39.29 -14.11
CA LEU A 362 -47.50 40.03 -15.36
C LEU A 362 -48.77 39.75 -16.19
N GLY A 363 -49.58 38.76 -15.80
CA GLY A 363 -50.75 38.33 -16.57
C GLY A 363 -50.37 37.74 -17.94
N VAL A 364 -49.23 37.05 -18.01
CA VAL A 364 -48.71 36.42 -19.24
C VAL A 364 -48.73 34.91 -19.05
N ARG A 365 -49.17 34.16 -20.07
CA ARG A 365 -49.18 32.70 -20.06
C ARG A 365 -47.87 32.14 -20.66
N PRO A 366 -47.04 31.43 -19.89
CA PRO A 366 -45.84 30.79 -20.45
C PRO A 366 -46.24 29.57 -21.29
N ARG A 367 -45.65 29.43 -22.48
CA ARG A 367 -45.67 28.19 -23.28
C ARG A 367 -44.26 27.61 -23.25
N TRP A 368 -44.06 26.59 -22.42
CA TRP A 368 -42.76 25.98 -22.20
C TRP A 368 -42.33 25.08 -23.35
N GLU A 369 -41.08 25.22 -23.78
CA GLU A 369 -40.49 24.44 -24.86
C GLU A 369 -39.09 23.93 -24.49
N GLY A 370 -39.03 22.68 -24.04
CA GLY A 370 -37.76 22.01 -23.69
C GLY A 370 -37.08 21.36 -24.90
N ALA A 371 -35.80 21.67 -25.11
CA ALA A 371 -34.89 20.98 -26.03
C ALA A 371 -33.44 21.06 -25.51
N GLU A 372 -32.50 20.38 -26.18
CA GLU A 372 -31.07 20.60 -25.94
C GLU A 372 -30.73 22.10 -26.10
N PHE A 373 -29.85 22.64 -25.27
CA PHE A 373 -29.56 24.08 -25.24
C PHE A 373 -29.18 24.66 -26.63
N GLU A 374 -28.40 23.92 -27.44
CA GLU A 374 -28.06 24.33 -28.81
C GLU A 374 -29.30 24.48 -29.71
N GLN A 375 -30.27 23.57 -29.59
CA GLN A 375 -31.52 23.64 -30.34
C GLN A 375 -32.40 24.80 -29.86
N ILE A 376 -32.40 25.08 -28.54
CA ILE A 376 -33.11 26.25 -28.00
C ILE A 376 -32.59 27.54 -28.65
N ILE A 377 -31.28 27.67 -28.82
CA ILE A 377 -30.68 28.86 -29.47
C ILE A 377 -31.06 28.93 -30.95
N GLN A 378 -31.01 27.82 -31.67
CA GLN A 378 -31.41 27.78 -33.09
C GLN A 378 -32.88 28.20 -33.27
N ARG A 379 -33.76 27.70 -32.40
CA ARG A 379 -35.20 28.02 -32.45
C ARG A 379 -35.49 29.45 -32.02
N PHE A 380 -34.76 29.95 -31.02
CA PHE A 380 -34.85 31.33 -30.60
C PHE A 380 -34.39 32.30 -31.69
N THR A 381 -33.25 32.03 -32.35
CA THR A 381 -32.76 32.85 -33.47
C THR A 381 -33.63 32.74 -34.72
N ALA A 382 -34.33 31.62 -34.94
CA ALA A 382 -35.33 31.47 -35.99
C ALA A 382 -36.66 32.19 -35.71
N GLY A 383 -36.87 32.72 -34.49
CA GLY A 383 -38.10 33.39 -34.08
C GLY A 383 -39.20 32.46 -33.57
N ASP A 384 -38.93 31.15 -33.43
CA ASP A 384 -39.89 30.19 -32.87
C ASP A 384 -40.10 30.38 -31.36
N LEU A 385 -39.10 30.93 -30.68
CA LEU A 385 -39.10 31.22 -29.25
C LEU A 385 -38.89 32.72 -29.04
N ARG A 386 -39.63 33.27 -28.07
CA ARG A 386 -39.57 34.69 -27.72
C ARG A 386 -38.63 34.96 -26.53
N MET A 387 -38.42 33.96 -25.68
CA MET A 387 -37.58 34.05 -24.49
C MET A 387 -36.81 32.75 -24.25
N ILE A 388 -35.59 32.85 -23.73
CA ILE A 388 -34.82 31.73 -23.16
C ILE A 388 -34.80 31.89 -21.64
N ALA A 389 -35.16 30.81 -20.94
CA ALA A 389 -35.48 30.83 -19.52
C ALA A 389 -34.29 31.03 -18.58
N ASN A 390 -33.13 30.44 -18.92
CA ASN A 390 -32.04 30.23 -17.97
C ASN A 390 -30.70 30.35 -18.70
N VAL A 391 -30.11 31.54 -18.66
CA VAL A 391 -28.83 31.83 -19.31
C VAL A 391 -27.90 32.48 -18.30
N GLY A 392 -26.66 31.95 -18.19
CA GLY A 392 -25.59 32.63 -17.47
C GLY A 392 -25.10 33.82 -18.30
N TRP A 393 -24.96 35.00 -17.70
CA TRP A 393 -24.67 36.26 -18.39
C TRP A 393 -23.50 37.00 -17.72
N PRO A 394 -22.62 37.68 -18.49
CA PRO A 394 -22.59 37.76 -19.96
C PRO A 394 -22.16 36.44 -20.62
N ASN A 395 -22.61 36.19 -21.84
CA ASN A 395 -22.29 34.96 -22.57
C ASN A 395 -21.98 35.25 -24.03
N ALA A 396 -20.73 34.97 -24.42
CA ALA A 396 -20.19 35.23 -25.75
C ALA A 396 -20.95 34.52 -26.89
N MET A 397 -21.71 33.46 -26.57
CA MET A 397 -22.57 32.78 -27.54
C MET A 397 -23.67 33.69 -28.11
N PHE A 398 -24.02 34.76 -27.39
CA PHE A 398 -25.02 35.74 -27.82
C PHE A 398 -24.41 37.00 -28.44
N ASP A 399 -23.07 37.07 -28.57
CA ASP A 399 -22.38 38.23 -29.15
C ASP A 399 -22.80 38.42 -30.62
N GLY A 400 -23.25 39.63 -30.95
CA GLY A 400 -23.71 39.99 -32.31
C GLY A 400 -25.13 39.54 -32.67
N LEU A 401 -25.86 38.89 -31.75
CA LEU A 401 -27.30 38.64 -31.89
C LEU A 401 -28.09 39.82 -31.28
N PRO A 402 -29.23 40.23 -31.88
CA PRO A 402 -30.06 41.33 -31.40
C PRO A 402 -30.91 40.90 -30.18
N VAL A 403 -30.24 40.66 -29.05
CA VAL A 403 -30.85 40.17 -27.82
C VAL A 403 -30.75 41.18 -26.68
N ILE A 404 -31.71 41.10 -25.77
CA ILE A 404 -31.75 41.88 -24.53
C ILE A 404 -31.96 40.93 -23.34
N ALA A 405 -31.12 41.07 -22.33
CA ALA A 405 -31.23 40.32 -21.07
C ALA A 405 -32.11 41.07 -20.06
N THR A 406 -32.82 40.33 -19.23
CA THR A 406 -33.50 40.89 -18.05
C THR A 406 -32.50 41.26 -16.96
N ASP A 407 -32.97 41.96 -15.92
CA ASP A 407 -32.25 42.02 -14.65
C ASP A 407 -32.06 40.59 -14.12
N PRO A 408 -30.95 40.31 -13.41
CA PRO A 408 -30.68 38.97 -12.90
C PRO A 408 -31.65 38.57 -11.80
N TYR A 409 -32.03 37.30 -11.79
CA TYR A 409 -32.87 36.71 -10.74
C TYR A 409 -32.12 35.70 -9.86
N ALA A 410 -30.92 35.27 -10.28
CA ALA A 410 -30.06 34.38 -9.51
C ALA A 410 -28.59 34.47 -9.99
N VAL A 411 -27.73 33.59 -9.47
CA VAL A 411 -26.30 33.55 -9.76
C VAL A 411 -25.86 32.09 -9.97
N PHE A 412 -25.04 31.83 -11.01
CA PHE A 412 -24.30 30.57 -11.16
C PHE A 412 -22.96 30.67 -10.46
N GLU A 413 -22.64 29.64 -9.68
CA GLU A 413 -21.44 29.55 -8.87
C GLU A 413 -20.62 28.35 -9.32
N PRO A 414 -19.67 28.52 -10.25
CA PRO A 414 -18.84 27.43 -10.73
C PRO A 414 -17.85 26.95 -9.66
N VAL A 415 -17.84 25.64 -9.42
CA VAL A 415 -17.06 24.99 -8.36
C VAL A 415 -16.42 23.71 -8.90
N VAL A 416 -15.19 23.41 -8.46
CA VAL A 416 -14.59 22.10 -8.71
C VAL A 416 -15.10 21.10 -7.69
N PHE A 417 -15.73 20.04 -8.17
CA PHE A 417 -16.04 18.83 -7.42
C PHE A 417 -14.90 17.82 -7.55
N VAL A 418 -14.54 17.18 -6.44
CA VAL A 418 -13.57 16.08 -6.36
C VAL A 418 -14.24 14.86 -5.72
N HIS A 419 -13.62 13.69 -5.84
CA HIS A 419 -14.07 12.52 -5.11
C HIS A 419 -13.96 12.76 -3.59
N ALA A 420 -14.98 12.41 -2.81
CA ALA A 420 -15.08 12.73 -1.38
C ALA A 420 -13.89 12.20 -0.55
N SER A 421 -13.34 11.04 -0.92
CA SER A 421 -12.12 10.50 -0.27
C SER A 421 -10.85 11.33 -0.50
N ARG A 422 -10.87 12.22 -1.50
CA ARG A 422 -9.78 13.13 -1.85
C ARG A 422 -10.12 14.58 -1.51
N LYS A 423 -11.18 14.80 -0.72
CA LYS A 423 -11.59 16.13 -0.29
C LYS A 423 -10.42 16.81 0.44
N PRO A 424 -9.98 18.00 0.00
CA PRO A 424 -8.98 18.77 0.72
C PRO A 424 -9.47 19.13 2.13
N THR A 425 -8.54 19.20 3.09
CA THR A 425 -8.84 19.53 4.49
C THR A 425 -9.35 20.97 4.65
N ASP A 426 -8.99 21.84 3.71
CA ASP A 426 -9.45 23.22 3.62
C ASP A 426 -10.47 23.34 2.49
N THR A 427 -11.62 23.99 2.72
CA THR A 427 -12.73 24.04 1.74
C THR A 427 -12.54 25.09 0.64
N HIS A 428 -11.46 25.89 0.72
CA HIS A 428 -11.11 26.90 -0.28
C HIS A 428 -9.68 26.67 -0.75
N VAL A 429 -9.52 25.83 -1.77
CA VAL A 429 -8.20 25.47 -2.25
C VAL A 429 -7.79 26.35 -3.43
N ALA A 430 -6.67 27.07 -3.33
CA ALA A 430 -6.20 27.92 -4.43
C ALA A 430 -6.09 27.12 -5.76
N PRO A 431 -6.40 27.72 -6.93
CA PRO A 431 -6.30 27.05 -8.23
C PRO A 431 -4.98 26.31 -8.49
N ASP A 432 -3.87 26.79 -7.91
CA ASP A 432 -2.55 26.14 -7.90
C ASP A 432 -2.54 24.68 -7.40
N PHE A 433 -3.47 24.28 -6.54
CA PHE A 433 -3.59 22.90 -6.08
C PHE A 433 -3.90 21.91 -7.20
N PHE A 434 -4.58 22.39 -8.24
CA PHE A 434 -4.93 21.57 -9.39
C PHE A 434 -3.79 21.53 -10.43
N ALA A 435 -2.63 22.13 -10.17
CA ALA A 435 -1.47 22.01 -11.04
C ALA A 435 -1.07 20.53 -11.23
N GLY A 436 -0.95 20.09 -12.50
CA GLY A 436 -0.69 18.71 -12.90
C GLY A 436 -1.89 17.78 -12.76
N LYS A 437 -3.08 18.29 -12.43
CA LYS A 437 -4.32 17.51 -12.31
C LYS A 437 -5.16 17.62 -13.56
N ARG A 438 -6.01 16.61 -13.76
CA ARG A 438 -6.93 16.50 -14.89
C ARG A 438 -8.32 16.94 -14.45
N ILE A 439 -8.84 18.03 -14.99
CA ILE A 439 -10.14 18.61 -14.58
C ILE A 439 -11.13 18.55 -15.74
N ALA A 440 -12.26 17.87 -15.53
CA ALA A 440 -13.29 17.75 -16.55
C ALA A 440 -14.23 18.96 -16.57
N ALA A 441 -14.57 19.43 -17.77
CA ALA A 441 -15.53 20.51 -17.99
C ALA A 441 -16.35 20.26 -19.26
N GLN A 442 -17.62 20.65 -19.27
CA GLN A 442 -18.49 20.47 -20.43
C GLN A 442 -17.98 21.28 -21.64
N ARG A 443 -17.96 20.64 -22.82
CA ARG A 443 -17.61 21.29 -24.10
C ARG A 443 -18.50 22.52 -24.34
N GLY A 444 -17.88 23.64 -24.66
CA GLY A 444 -18.57 24.90 -24.95
C GLY A 444 -19.08 25.65 -23.72
N SER A 445 -18.88 25.13 -22.51
CA SER A 445 -19.19 25.85 -21.27
C SER A 445 -18.18 26.96 -21.01
N TYR A 446 -18.64 28.07 -20.42
CA TYR A 446 -17.76 29.13 -19.92
C TYR A 446 -16.77 28.62 -18.85
N THR A 447 -17.12 27.52 -18.18
CA THR A 447 -16.28 26.88 -17.15
C THR A 447 -14.97 26.31 -17.70
N LEU A 448 -14.85 26.08 -19.01
CA LEU A 448 -13.59 25.65 -19.63
C LEU A 448 -12.46 26.69 -19.47
N ASN A 449 -12.81 27.97 -19.44
CA ASN A 449 -11.85 29.07 -19.33
C ASN A 449 -11.69 29.54 -17.87
N CYS A 450 -12.42 28.95 -16.92
CA CYS A 450 -12.38 29.36 -15.51
C CYS A 450 -11.11 28.95 -14.78
N LEU A 451 -10.36 28.00 -15.33
CA LEU A 451 -9.10 27.50 -14.80
C LEU A 451 -7.99 27.68 -15.85
N ASP A 452 -7.84 28.91 -16.36
CA ASP A 452 -6.82 29.26 -17.37
C ASP A 452 -5.41 29.32 -16.74
N ASP A 453 -4.91 28.16 -16.32
CA ASP A 453 -3.53 27.91 -15.91
C ASP A 453 -2.94 26.82 -16.80
N SER A 454 -1.84 27.14 -17.48
CA SER A 454 -1.05 26.23 -18.33
C SER A 454 -0.64 24.90 -17.66
N ARG A 455 -0.75 24.78 -16.34
CA ARG A 455 -0.40 23.58 -15.57
C ARG A 455 -1.59 22.64 -15.31
N ILE A 456 -2.83 23.03 -15.62
CA ILE A 456 -4.02 22.20 -15.43
C ILE A 456 -4.39 21.55 -16.77
N GLU A 457 -4.61 20.22 -16.78
CA GLU A 457 -5.09 19.53 -17.98
C GLU A 457 -6.62 19.55 -18.01
N MET A 458 -7.19 20.42 -18.84
CA MET A 458 -8.65 20.47 -19.05
C MET A 458 -9.11 19.30 -19.93
N VAL A 459 -10.05 18.50 -19.41
CA VAL A 459 -10.61 17.32 -20.08
C VAL A 459 -12.03 17.63 -20.55
N PRO A 460 -12.25 17.91 -21.85
CA PRO A 460 -13.57 18.26 -22.35
C PRO A 460 -14.52 17.04 -22.34
N VAL A 461 -15.66 17.18 -21.66
CA VAL A 461 -16.72 16.15 -21.55
C VAL A 461 -18.01 16.59 -22.23
N ASN A 462 -18.90 15.65 -22.51
CA ASN A 462 -20.12 15.95 -23.26
C ASN A 462 -21.18 16.67 -22.42
N ASN A 463 -21.25 16.39 -21.12
CA ASN A 463 -22.14 17.02 -20.14
C ASN A 463 -21.58 16.82 -18.72
N ASP A 464 -22.19 17.48 -17.73
CA ASP A 464 -21.77 17.39 -16.32
C ASP A 464 -21.79 15.95 -15.77
N ILE A 465 -22.73 15.12 -16.21
CA ILE A 465 -22.87 13.74 -15.75
C ILE A 465 -21.71 12.87 -16.24
N ASP A 466 -21.29 13.01 -17.51
CA ASP A 466 -20.10 12.35 -18.06
C ASP A 466 -18.83 12.74 -17.30
N GLY A 467 -18.68 14.03 -16.98
CA GLY A 467 -17.58 14.53 -16.14
C GLY A 467 -17.55 13.87 -14.76
N ILE A 468 -18.69 13.86 -14.07
CA ILE A 468 -18.82 13.26 -12.75
C ILE A 468 -18.57 11.75 -12.78
N ALA A 469 -19.10 11.03 -13.77
CA ALA A 469 -18.83 9.61 -13.94
C ALA A 469 -17.32 9.35 -14.07
N LYS A 470 -16.61 10.12 -14.90
CA LYS A 470 -15.15 10.02 -15.05
C LYS A 470 -14.41 10.28 -13.74
N LEU A 471 -14.91 11.17 -12.89
CA LEU A 471 -14.34 11.45 -11.57
C LEU A 471 -14.50 10.27 -10.61
N ILE A 472 -15.68 9.64 -10.57
CA ILE A 472 -15.90 8.42 -9.77
C ILE A 472 -14.97 7.29 -10.20
N TRP A 473 -14.76 7.13 -11.51
CA TRP A 473 -13.81 6.17 -12.08
C TRP A 473 -12.34 6.60 -11.96
N GLN A 474 -12.06 7.73 -11.29
CA GLN A 474 -10.72 8.27 -11.10
C GLN A 474 -9.97 8.50 -12.42
N GLN A 475 -10.69 8.72 -13.52
CA GLN A 475 -10.13 9.08 -14.82
C GLN A 475 -9.78 10.56 -14.91
N VAL A 476 -10.37 11.38 -14.04
CA VAL A 476 -10.05 12.78 -13.81
C VAL A 476 -9.95 13.02 -12.31
N ASP A 477 -9.25 14.09 -11.92
CA ASP A 477 -9.04 14.46 -10.52
C ASP A 477 -10.14 15.39 -9.99
N GLY A 478 -10.86 16.07 -10.87
CA GLY A 478 -12.00 16.93 -10.53
C GLY A 478 -12.89 17.23 -11.72
N VAL A 479 -14.05 17.84 -11.45
CA VAL A 479 -15.06 18.27 -12.44
C VAL A 479 -15.53 19.67 -12.07
N ILE A 480 -15.52 20.61 -13.01
CA ILE A 480 -16.03 21.96 -12.80
C ILE A 480 -17.46 22.08 -13.33
N THR A 481 -18.40 22.45 -12.46
CA THR A 481 -19.82 22.69 -12.79
C THR A 481 -20.43 23.69 -11.82
N ASP A 482 -21.67 24.14 -12.06
CA ASP A 482 -22.39 24.99 -11.12
C ASP A 482 -22.61 24.26 -9.78
N ARG A 483 -22.43 24.97 -8.66
CA ARG A 483 -22.53 24.42 -7.30
C ARG A 483 -23.85 23.70 -7.07
N LEU A 484 -24.98 24.28 -7.52
CA LEU A 484 -26.29 23.66 -7.32
C LEU A 484 -26.44 22.41 -8.19
N VAL A 485 -25.95 22.46 -9.43
CA VAL A 485 -25.93 21.30 -10.34
C VAL A 485 -25.11 20.15 -9.73
N GLY A 486 -23.86 20.41 -9.34
CA GLY A 486 -22.99 19.38 -8.77
C GLY A 486 -23.50 18.82 -7.44
N ARG A 487 -24.05 19.66 -6.55
CA ARG A 487 -24.73 19.19 -5.32
C ARG A 487 -25.95 18.33 -5.62
N HIS A 488 -26.76 18.71 -6.61
CA HIS A 488 -27.93 17.96 -7.01
C HIS A 488 -27.52 16.59 -7.56
N LEU A 489 -26.60 16.54 -8.52
CA LEU A 489 -26.13 15.30 -9.11
C LEU A 489 -25.47 14.38 -8.07
N ALA A 490 -24.64 14.94 -7.18
CA ALA A 490 -24.01 14.20 -6.08
C ALA A 490 -25.04 13.46 -5.22
N ARG A 491 -26.14 14.14 -4.85
CA ARG A 491 -27.20 13.58 -4.00
C ARG A 491 -28.09 12.60 -4.74
N THR A 492 -28.48 12.93 -5.97
CA THR A 492 -29.49 12.18 -6.73
C THR A 492 -28.91 10.91 -7.35
N TYR A 493 -27.69 10.96 -7.88
CA TYR A 493 -27.12 9.88 -8.69
C TYR A 493 -25.87 9.23 -8.10
N PHE A 494 -25.13 9.94 -7.25
CA PHE A 494 -23.79 9.50 -6.82
C PHE A 494 -23.65 9.40 -5.29
N SER A 495 -24.75 9.21 -4.55
CA SER A 495 -24.75 8.91 -3.10
C SER A 495 -23.84 9.82 -2.23
N SER A 496 -23.65 11.08 -2.62
CA SER A 496 -22.74 12.04 -1.96
C SER A 496 -21.23 11.69 -2.03
N GLU A 497 -20.80 10.92 -3.03
CA GLU A 497 -19.37 10.62 -3.30
C GLU A 497 -18.58 11.82 -3.86
N LEU A 498 -19.23 12.96 -4.06
CA LEU A 498 -18.61 14.19 -4.57
C LEU A 498 -18.52 15.24 -3.46
N ALA A 499 -17.38 15.93 -3.41
CA ALA A 499 -17.14 17.03 -2.50
C ALA A 499 -16.70 18.28 -3.25
N GLU A 500 -17.19 19.44 -2.83
CA GLU A 500 -16.70 20.74 -3.31
C GLU A 500 -15.28 20.98 -2.78
N ALA A 501 -14.39 21.41 -3.68
CA ALA A 501 -12.97 21.62 -3.38
C ALA A 501 -12.53 23.08 -3.53
N THR A 502 -13.02 23.81 -4.53
CA THR A 502 -12.70 25.23 -4.67
C THR A 502 -13.69 26.02 -5.52
N ASP A 503 -13.79 27.31 -5.22
CA ASP A 503 -14.36 28.33 -6.09
C ASP A 503 -13.38 28.66 -7.22
N THR A 504 -13.86 28.76 -8.46
CA THR A 504 -12.96 28.84 -9.62
C THR A 504 -12.84 30.22 -10.24
N CYS A 505 -13.97 30.81 -10.64
CA CYS A 505 -14.02 32.02 -11.47
C CYS A 505 -15.18 32.92 -11.04
N ALA A 506 -15.28 34.10 -11.65
CA ALA A 506 -16.38 35.03 -11.38
C ALA A 506 -17.73 34.34 -11.60
N THR A 507 -18.64 34.58 -10.67
CA THR A 507 -20.01 34.11 -10.77
C THR A 507 -20.70 34.71 -11.99
N LEU A 508 -21.58 33.95 -12.65
CA LEU A 508 -22.42 34.49 -13.72
C LEU A 508 -23.80 34.87 -13.20
N GLU A 509 -24.32 35.96 -13.71
CA GLU A 509 -25.70 36.37 -13.47
C GLU A 509 -26.65 35.45 -14.23
N VAL A 510 -27.70 34.95 -13.59
CA VAL A 510 -28.73 34.16 -14.26
C VAL A 510 -29.85 35.08 -14.70
N VAL A 511 -30.05 35.16 -16.02
CA VAL A 511 -30.99 36.08 -16.67
C VAL A 511 -31.92 35.33 -17.62
N MET A 512 -33.00 36.00 -18.01
CA MET A 512 -33.82 35.61 -19.15
C MET A 512 -33.37 36.41 -20.37
N VAL A 513 -33.27 35.75 -21.52
CA VAL A 513 -32.84 36.40 -22.77
C VAL A 513 -34.02 36.50 -23.73
N LEU A 514 -34.29 37.69 -24.23
CA LEU A 514 -35.36 38.00 -25.20
C LEU A 514 -34.79 38.71 -26.42
N HIS A 515 -35.56 38.83 -27.50
CA HIS A 515 -35.18 39.64 -28.66
C HIS A 515 -35.26 41.14 -28.34
N GLU A 516 -34.41 41.97 -28.95
CA GLU A 516 -34.38 43.43 -28.73
C GLU A 516 -35.75 44.11 -28.92
N HIS A 517 -36.57 43.61 -29.85
CA HIS A 517 -37.92 44.15 -30.08
C HIS A 517 -38.87 43.94 -28.89
N ASP A 518 -38.55 43.04 -27.96
CA ASP A 518 -39.30 42.76 -26.74
C ASP A 518 -38.84 43.61 -25.54
N ALA A 519 -38.09 44.69 -25.77
CA ALA A 519 -37.72 45.66 -24.74
C ALA A 519 -38.91 46.12 -23.84
N PRO A 520 -40.16 46.30 -24.33
CA PRO A 520 -41.29 46.59 -23.46
C PRO A 520 -41.61 45.46 -22.46
N LEU A 521 -41.49 44.20 -22.87
CA LEU A 521 -41.70 43.04 -21.99
C LEU A 521 -40.56 42.90 -20.99
N VAL A 522 -39.30 43.10 -21.41
CA VAL A 522 -38.15 43.13 -20.50
C VAL A 522 -38.32 44.20 -19.41
N LYS A 523 -38.74 45.41 -19.77
CA LYS A 523 -38.99 46.47 -18.78
C LYS A 523 -40.05 46.08 -17.75
N ARG A 524 -41.08 45.35 -18.17
CA ARG A 524 -42.13 44.83 -17.27
C ARG A 524 -41.59 43.71 -16.38
N ILE A 525 -40.79 42.79 -16.92
CA ILE A 525 -40.13 41.73 -16.16
C ILE A 525 -39.20 42.34 -15.12
N ASN A 526 -38.36 43.31 -15.50
CA ASN A 526 -37.44 43.98 -14.57
C ASN A 526 -38.19 44.75 -13.48
N ALA A 527 -39.30 45.42 -13.82
CA ALA A 527 -40.15 46.05 -12.82
C ALA A 527 -40.74 45.02 -11.83
N ALA A 528 -41.15 43.83 -12.31
CA ALA A 528 -41.64 42.76 -11.44
C ALA A 528 -40.51 42.13 -10.61
N LEU A 529 -39.30 41.97 -11.15
CA LEU A 529 -38.11 41.54 -10.40
C LEU A 529 -37.69 42.57 -9.33
N ALA A 530 -38.06 43.85 -9.50
CA ALA A 530 -37.85 44.90 -8.52
C ALA A 530 -38.92 44.95 -7.42
N ASP A 531 -40.08 44.32 -7.63
CA ASP A 531 -41.19 44.30 -6.69
C ASP A 531 -40.87 43.43 -5.46
N GLU A 532 -41.11 43.97 -4.26
CA GLU A 532 -40.75 43.33 -2.99
C GLU A 532 -41.51 42.02 -2.74
N ALA A 533 -42.77 41.93 -3.16
CA ALA A 533 -43.57 40.71 -3.00
C ALA A 533 -43.05 39.59 -3.91
N ILE A 534 -42.68 39.93 -5.15
CA ILE A 534 -42.10 38.98 -6.10
C ILE A 534 -40.71 38.54 -5.69
N ARG A 535 -39.86 39.45 -5.18
CA ARG A 535 -38.57 39.08 -4.59
C ARG A 535 -38.72 38.11 -3.42
N GLY A 536 -39.72 38.32 -2.56
CA GLY A 536 -40.03 37.40 -1.46
C GLY A 536 -40.44 36.00 -1.95
N GLU A 537 -41.24 35.92 -3.01
CA GLU A 537 -41.64 34.65 -3.62
C GLU A 537 -40.46 33.94 -4.30
N ILE A 538 -39.62 34.67 -5.03
CA ILE A 538 -38.38 34.14 -5.64
C ILE A 538 -37.45 33.61 -4.55
N ALA A 539 -37.21 34.37 -3.48
CA ALA A 539 -36.41 33.90 -2.35
C ALA A 539 -36.97 32.60 -1.75
N SER A 540 -38.29 32.49 -1.58
CA SER A 540 -38.95 31.27 -1.11
C SER A 540 -38.79 30.07 -2.06
N ILE A 541 -38.74 30.28 -3.37
CA ILE A 541 -38.46 29.22 -4.36
C ILE A 541 -37.06 28.64 -4.13
N PHE A 542 -36.05 29.49 -4.00
CA PHE A 542 -34.68 29.05 -3.74
C PHE A 542 -34.54 28.40 -2.35
N THR A 543 -35.11 28.98 -1.30
CA THR A 543 -35.10 28.40 0.05
C THR A 543 -35.73 27.01 0.07
N ARG A 544 -36.89 26.80 -0.57
CA ARG A 544 -37.53 25.47 -0.61
C ARG A 544 -36.73 24.43 -1.40
N ALA A 545 -36.04 24.84 -2.46
CA ALA A 545 -35.18 23.93 -3.22
C ALA A 545 -33.90 23.55 -2.45
N LEU A 546 -33.43 24.43 -1.56
CA LEU A 546 -32.28 24.19 -0.68
C LEU A 546 -32.66 23.41 0.60
N ASP A 547 -33.84 23.68 1.18
CA ASP A 547 -34.36 23.09 2.43
C ASP A 547 -35.17 21.79 2.22
N GLY A 548 -35.64 21.50 1.00
CA GLY A 548 -36.29 20.23 0.63
C GLY A 548 -35.35 19.01 0.68
N ALA A 549 -34.12 19.20 1.15
CA ALA A 549 -33.24 18.12 1.57
C ALA A 549 -33.90 17.36 2.73
N PRO A 550 -34.13 16.03 2.64
CA PRO A 550 -34.44 15.29 3.85
C PRO A 550 -33.28 15.53 4.83
N ALA A 551 -33.63 16.09 6.00
CA ALA A 551 -32.72 16.15 7.12
C ALA A 551 -32.13 14.75 7.31
N SER A 552 -30.80 14.66 7.29
CA SER A 552 -30.07 13.47 7.69
C SER A 552 -30.67 12.95 8.99
N ALA A 553 -31.38 11.82 8.92
CA ALA A 553 -31.68 11.04 10.11
C ALA A 553 -30.32 10.61 10.67
N GLY A 554 -30.01 11.08 11.88
CA GLY A 554 -28.81 10.72 12.62
C GLY A 554 -28.78 9.26 13.06
#